data_AF-A0A8X8Y1K2-F1
#
_entry.id   AF-A0A8X8Y1K2-F1
#
_cell.length_a   1.000
_cell.length_b   1.000
_cell.length_c   1.000
_cell.angle_alpha   90.00
_cell.angle_beta   90.00
_cell.angle_gamma   90.00
#
_symmetry.space_group_name_H-M   'P 1'
#
loop_
_entity.id
_entity.type
_entity.pdbx_description
1 polymer ?
#
loop_
_entity_poly.entity_id
_entity_poly.type
_entity_poly.pdbx_seq_one_letter_code
_entity_poly.pdbx_strand_id
1 'polypeptide(L)'
;MLDDMAKIGKLSGCLAINDVSGSMYGIPMKVSVALGILVSELSEEPWKGKLITFSENPHLQKLEGESLKSKTEFVKSMECGYNTDFQKVFDVILEVAVKGKSKAEELIKRLFVFNDMEFNEAAANPWETDYEAIVRKYKEKGYGGECVPEIVFWNLRDSRATPVPANQKGWR
;
A
#
# COMPACT_ATOMS: atom_id res chain seq x y z
N MET A 1 18.51 -6.61 -12.75
CA MET A 1 17.40 -7.11 -11.91
C MET A 1 16.36 -6.03 -11.63
N LEU A 2 16.68 -4.94 -10.90
CA LEU A 2 15.73 -3.84 -10.69
C LEU A 2 15.36 -3.12 -12.01
N ASP A 3 16.35 -2.86 -12.86
CA ASP A 3 16.12 -2.27 -14.18
C ASP A 3 15.30 -3.17 -15.12
N ASP A 4 15.42 -4.50 -14.95
CA ASP A 4 14.64 -5.47 -15.74
C ASP A 4 13.20 -5.55 -15.23
N MET A 5 12.97 -5.42 -13.91
CA MET A 5 11.62 -5.34 -13.33
C MET A 5 10.93 -4.01 -13.63
N ALA A 6 11.68 -2.90 -13.68
CA ALA A 6 11.17 -1.61 -14.14
C ALA A 6 10.74 -1.67 -15.62
N LYS A 7 11.51 -2.35 -16.48
CA LYS A 7 11.17 -2.58 -17.90
C LYS A 7 9.93 -3.44 -18.12
N ILE A 8 9.56 -4.29 -17.15
CA ILE A 8 8.34 -5.10 -17.23
C ILE A 8 7.07 -4.24 -17.02
N GLY A 9 7.19 -3.01 -16.49
CA GLY A 9 6.11 -2.00 -16.48
C GLY A 9 4.87 -2.38 -15.66
N LYS A 10 4.89 -3.52 -14.95
CA LYS A 10 3.75 -4.00 -14.15
C LYS A 10 3.70 -3.43 -12.73
N LEU A 11 4.78 -2.75 -12.31
CA LEU A 11 4.90 -2.13 -10.98
C LEU A 11 5.00 -0.60 -11.02
N SER A 12 4.96 0.02 -12.22
CA SER A 12 4.80 1.47 -12.32
C SER A 12 3.40 1.86 -11.84
N GLY A 13 3.33 2.85 -10.94
CA GLY A 13 2.09 3.23 -10.27
C GLY A 13 1.62 2.22 -9.21
N CYS A 14 2.53 1.58 -8.47
CA CYS A 14 2.19 0.77 -7.31
C CYS A 14 2.58 1.46 -6.01
N LEU A 15 1.90 1.14 -4.92
CA LEU A 15 2.28 1.59 -3.58
C LEU A 15 2.21 0.41 -2.61
N ALA A 16 3.13 0.36 -1.66
CA ALA A 16 3.17 -0.69 -0.64
C ALA A 16 2.68 -0.17 0.71
N ILE A 17 1.85 -0.99 1.36
CA ILE A 17 1.51 -0.91 2.77
C ILE A 17 2.18 -2.09 3.47
N ASN A 18 3.06 -1.76 4.39
CA ASN A 18 3.87 -2.73 5.10
C ASN A 18 3.39 -2.90 6.52
N ASP A 19 3.01 -4.13 6.86
CA ASP A 19 2.88 -4.55 8.25
C ASP A 19 4.26 -4.89 8.81
N VAL A 20 4.64 -4.16 9.86
CA VAL A 20 5.85 -4.37 10.65
C VAL A 20 5.54 -4.59 12.14
N SER A 21 4.29 -4.96 12.44
CA SER A 21 3.82 -5.26 13.79
C SER A 21 4.50 -6.50 14.37
N GLY A 22 4.34 -6.70 15.69
CA GLY A 22 4.93 -7.83 16.39
C GLY A 22 4.50 -9.19 15.84
N SER A 23 3.29 -9.31 15.28
CA SER A 23 2.81 -10.56 14.65
C SER A 23 3.63 -10.93 13.43
N MET A 24 4.21 -9.95 12.72
CA MET A 24 5.06 -10.17 11.55
C MET A 24 6.47 -10.68 11.91
N TYR A 25 6.84 -10.78 13.20
CA TYR A 25 8.19 -11.14 13.62
C TYR A 25 8.72 -12.42 12.94
N GLY A 26 9.98 -12.36 12.47
CA GLY A 26 10.66 -13.46 11.79
C GLY A 26 10.75 -13.28 10.28
N ILE A 27 10.40 -14.33 9.52
CA ILE A 27 10.43 -14.32 8.05
C ILE A 27 9.38 -13.36 7.46
N PRO A 28 8.12 -13.31 7.94
CA PRO A 28 7.09 -12.44 7.35
C PRO A 28 7.49 -10.95 7.33
N MET A 29 8.04 -10.42 8.43
CA MET A 29 8.53 -9.04 8.50
C MET A 29 9.68 -8.79 7.53
N LYS A 30 10.62 -9.74 7.41
CA LYS A 30 11.73 -9.60 6.44
C LYS A 30 11.22 -9.53 5.01
N VAL A 31 10.21 -10.35 4.68
CA VAL A 31 9.59 -10.36 3.35
C VAL A 31 8.77 -9.09 3.12
N SER A 32 7.96 -8.66 4.08
CA SER A 32 7.20 -7.41 4.05
C SER A 32 8.13 -6.23 3.74
N VAL A 33 9.17 -6.04 4.55
CA VAL A 33 10.14 -4.94 4.38
C VAL A 33 10.84 -5.02 3.02
N ALA A 34 11.31 -6.21 2.60
CA ALA A 34 11.99 -6.36 1.32
C ALA A 34 11.08 -6.03 0.13
N LEU A 35 9.82 -6.50 0.14
CA LEU A 35 8.84 -6.21 -0.91
C LEU A 35 8.41 -4.76 -0.91
N GLY A 36 8.22 -4.15 0.27
CA GLY A 36 7.89 -2.72 0.39
C GLY A 36 8.98 -1.83 -0.19
N ILE A 37 10.24 -2.11 0.14
CA ILE A 37 11.38 -1.40 -0.45
C ILE A 37 11.41 -1.60 -1.96
N LEU A 38 11.24 -2.85 -2.44
CA LEU A 38 11.23 -3.15 -3.87
C LEU A 38 10.14 -2.38 -4.63
N VAL A 39 8.90 -2.39 -4.13
CA VAL A 39 7.78 -1.66 -4.74
C VAL A 39 8.06 -0.16 -4.74
N SER A 40 8.56 0.39 -3.62
CA SER A 40 8.87 1.82 -3.53
C SER A 40 9.96 2.26 -4.53
N GLU A 41 11.00 1.46 -4.75
CA GLU A 41 12.10 1.77 -5.67
C GLU A 41 11.68 1.66 -7.15
N LEU A 42 10.78 0.73 -7.45
CA LEU A 42 10.24 0.52 -8.80
C LEU A 42 9.10 1.48 -9.16
N SER A 43 8.57 2.21 -8.17
CA SER A 43 7.54 3.21 -8.37
C SER A 43 8.10 4.48 -9.02
N GLU A 44 7.23 5.22 -9.70
CA GLU A 44 7.57 6.48 -10.36
C GLU A 44 7.32 7.67 -9.43
N GLU A 45 7.91 8.82 -9.72
CA GLU A 45 7.56 10.06 -9.03
C GLU A 45 6.06 10.36 -9.22
N PRO A 46 5.34 10.84 -8.19
CA PRO A 46 5.83 11.28 -6.87
C PRO A 46 5.91 10.18 -5.80
N TRP A 47 5.75 8.91 -6.14
CA TRP A 47 5.63 7.79 -5.20
C TRP A 47 6.95 7.07 -4.94
N LYS A 48 7.94 7.29 -5.80
CA LYS A 48 9.25 6.68 -5.74
C LYS A 48 9.91 6.85 -4.37
N GLY A 49 10.41 5.74 -3.84
CA GLY A 49 11.10 5.67 -2.55
C GLY A 49 10.20 5.98 -1.36
N LYS A 50 8.88 5.86 -1.50
CA LYS A 50 7.91 6.04 -0.41
C LYS A 50 7.10 4.79 -0.16
N LEU A 51 6.68 4.61 1.09
CA LEU A 51 5.78 3.54 1.50
C LEU A 51 4.88 4.01 2.65
N ILE A 52 3.83 3.25 2.91
CA ILE A 52 2.92 3.45 4.04
C ILE A 52 3.08 2.27 4.99
N THR A 53 2.99 2.51 6.31
CA THR A 53 2.91 1.43 7.30
C THR A 53 1.47 1.09 7.64
N PHE A 54 1.25 -0.17 8.02
CA PHE A 54 -0.04 -0.65 8.49
C PHE A 54 -0.33 -0.04 9.88
N SER A 55 -1.14 1.02 9.93
CA SER A 55 -1.44 1.80 11.13
C SER A 55 -2.80 2.51 11.01
N GLU A 56 -3.44 2.78 12.15
CA GLU A 56 -4.68 3.57 12.24
C GLU A 56 -4.52 4.99 11.70
N ASN A 57 -3.29 5.51 11.77
CA ASN A 57 -2.90 6.80 11.24
C ASN A 57 -1.84 6.59 10.17
N PRO A 58 -2.24 6.22 8.94
CA PRO A 58 -1.31 5.95 7.86
C PRO A 58 -0.61 7.25 7.43
N HIS A 59 0.70 7.18 7.27
CA HIS A 59 1.51 8.29 6.76
C HIS A 59 2.39 7.80 5.61
N LEU A 60 2.51 8.62 4.56
CA LEU A 60 3.43 8.34 3.47
C LEU A 60 4.84 8.72 3.89
N GLN A 61 5.68 7.72 4.14
CA GLN A 61 7.05 7.91 4.61
C GLN A 61 8.03 7.71 3.47
N LYS A 62 8.98 8.64 3.34
CA LYS A 62 10.10 8.52 2.41
C LYS A 62 11.17 7.65 3.06
N LEU A 63 11.61 6.63 2.35
CA LEU A 63 12.72 5.78 2.77
C LEU A 63 14.00 6.61 2.86
N GLU A 64 14.63 6.55 4.03
CA GLU A 64 15.93 7.16 4.27
C GLU A 64 17.03 6.09 4.36
N GLY A 65 18.21 6.45 3.86
CA GLY A 65 19.40 5.60 3.90
C GLY A 65 19.90 5.19 2.52
N GLU A 66 21.22 5.08 2.41
CA GLU A 66 21.92 4.78 1.16
C GLU A 66 22.02 3.28 0.87
N SER A 67 22.05 2.46 1.93
CA SER A 67 22.18 1.01 1.82
C SER A 67 20.85 0.29 2.01
N LEU A 68 20.72 -0.92 1.44
CA LEU A 68 19.56 -1.78 1.69
C LEU A 68 19.38 -2.07 3.19
N LYS A 69 20.49 -2.21 3.93
CA LYS A 69 20.48 -2.42 5.38
C LYS A 69 19.88 -1.22 6.11
N SER A 70 20.34 -0.01 5.81
CA SER A 70 19.80 1.21 6.45
C SER A 70 18.31 1.41 6.13
N LYS A 71 17.89 1.18 4.88
CA LYS A 71 16.47 1.24 4.51
C LYS A 71 15.64 0.19 5.26
N THR A 72 16.15 -1.04 5.37
CA THR A 72 15.49 -2.12 6.10
C THR A 72 15.30 -1.77 7.58
N GLU A 73 16.34 -1.25 8.23
CA GLU A 73 16.25 -0.84 9.64
C GLU A 73 15.31 0.36 9.82
N PHE A 74 15.32 1.31 8.88
CA PHE A 74 14.38 2.42 8.87
C PHE A 74 12.93 1.94 8.83
N VAL A 75 12.56 1.05 7.90
CA VAL A 75 11.20 0.51 7.81
C VAL A 75 10.80 -0.26 9.07
N LYS A 76 11.71 -1.04 9.66
CA LYS A 76 11.43 -1.76 10.92
C LYS A 76 11.25 -0.83 12.12
N SER A 77 11.89 0.34 12.10
CA SER A 77 11.74 1.35 13.15
C SER A 77 10.47 2.20 13.01
N MET A 78 9.76 2.08 11.89
CA MET A 78 8.52 2.83 11.69
C MET A 78 7.43 2.34 12.63
N GLU A 79 6.60 3.28 13.06
CA GLU A 79 5.41 2.96 13.83
C GLU A 79 4.42 2.14 12.99
N CYS A 80 3.95 1.04 13.58
CA CYS A 80 2.90 0.19 13.06
C CYS A 80 1.84 -0.03 14.14
N GLY A 81 0.60 -0.15 13.69
CA GLY A 81 -0.57 -0.36 14.55
C GLY A 81 -1.11 -1.78 14.47
N TYR A 82 -2.24 -1.99 15.13
CA TYR A 82 -3.02 -3.23 15.09
C TYR A 82 -4.21 -3.16 14.12
N ASN A 83 -4.33 -2.10 13.34
CA ASN A 83 -5.38 -1.93 12.35
C ASN A 83 -4.90 -0.92 11.30
N THR A 84 -5.60 -0.85 10.18
CA THR A 84 -5.37 0.17 9.16
C THR A 84 -6.71 0.76 8.76
N ASP A 85 -6.77 2.09 8.68
CA ASP A 85 -7.92 2.80 8.13
C ASP A 85 -7.67 3.05 6.64
N PHE A 86 -8.29 2.22 5.79
CA PHE A 86 -8.14 2.36 4.35
C PHE A 86 -8.68 3.70 3.83
N GLN A 87 -9.73 4.27 4.43
CA GLN A 87 -10.21 5.58 3.98
C GLN A 87 -9.13 6.64 4.12
N LYS A 88 -8.39 6.63 5.25
CA LYS A 88 -7.26 7.53 5.48
C LYS A 88 -6.09 7.24 4.54
N VAL A 89 -5.81 5.98 4.22
CA VAL A 89 -4.79 5.62 3.21
C VAL A 89 -5.10 6.30 1.87
N PHE A 90 -6.34 6.18 1.39
CA PHE A 90 -6.74 6.82 0.13
C PHE A 90 -6.76 8.35 0.23
N ASP A 91 -7.07 8.92 1.41
CA ASP A 91 -6.94 10.36 1.63
C ASP A 91 -5.49 10.84 1.47
N VAL A 92 -4.52 10.11 2.03
CA VAL A 92 -3.08 10.40 1.88
C VAL A 92 -2.66 10.32 0.42
N ILE A 93 -3.12 9.29 -0.31
CA ILE A 93 -2.85 9.15 -1.76
C ILE A 93 -3.43 10.35 -2.52
N LEU A 94 -4.69 10.70 -2.27
CA LEU A 94 -5.34 11.84 -2.92
C LEU A 94 -4.65 13.17 -2.58
N GLU A 95 -4.22 13.37 -1.34
CA GLU A 95 -3.50 14.58 -0.94
C GLU A 95 -2.21 14.74 -1.72
N VAL A 96 -1.42 13.67 -1.85
CA VAL A 96 -0.16 13.67 -2.60
C VAL A 96 -0.42 13.93 -4.07
N ALA A 97 -1.45 13.30 -4.66
CA ALA A 97 -1.82 13.53 -6.06
C ALA A 97 -2.25 14.97 -6.33
N VAL A 98 -3.12 15.53 -5.47
CA VAL A 98 -3.61 16.91 -5.61
C VAL A 98 -2.48 17.92 -5.42
N LYS A 99 -1.62 17.72 -4.40
CA LYS A 99 -0.46 18.58 -4.14
C LYS A 99 0.58 18.50 -5.24
N GLY A 100 0.79 17.30 -5.79
CA GLY A 100 1.66 17.05 -6.93
C GLY A 100 1.10 17.50 -8.27
N LYS A 101 -0.18 17.90 -8.34
CA LYS A 101 -0.93 18.14 -9.57
C LYS A 101 -0.80 16.98 -10.56
N SER A 102 -0.74 15.76 -10.02
CA SER A 102 -0.57 14.53 -10.80
C SER A 102 -1.77 14.35 -11.72
N LYS A 103 -1.51 13.84 -12.93
CA LYS A 103 -2.57 13.43 -13.86
C LYS A 103 -3.20 12.13 -13.37
N ALA A 104 -4.42 11.86 -13.81
CA ALA A 104 -5.10 10.59 -13.53
C ALA A 104 -4.27 9.36 -13.92
N GLU A 105 -3.46 9.48 -14.97
CA GLU A 105 -2.56 8.43 -15.49
C GLU A 105 -1.35 8.13 -14.57
N GLU A 106 -0.96 9.12 -13.76
CA GLU A 106 0.19 9.09 -12.83
C GLU A 106 -0.22 8.66 -11.41
N LEU A 107 -1.51 8.42 -11.20
CA LEU A 107 -2.03 7.89 -9.95
C LEU A 107 -1.59 6.45 -9.76
N ILE A 108 -1.53 6.05 -8.49
CA ILE A 108 -1.36 4.66 -8.12
C ILE A 108 -2.52 3.85 -8.67
N LYS A 109 -2.21 2.76 -9.37
CA LYS A 109 -3.16 1.81 -9.94
C LYS A 109 -3.37 0.62 -9.01
N ARG A 110 -2.35 0.28 -8.21
CA ARG A 110 -2.39 -0.88 -7.32
C ARG A 110 -1.73 -0.59 -5.97
N LEU A 111 -2.43 -0.97 -4.91
CA LEU A 111 -1.98 -0.89 -3.54
C LEU A 111 -1.71 -2.31 -3.03
N PHE A 112 -0.46 -2.64 -2.73
CA PHE A 112 -0.09 -3.92 -2.16
C PHE A 112 -0.10 -3.84 -0.64
N VAL A 113 -0.87 -4.69 0.01
CA VAL A 113 -0.91 -4.80 1.47
C VAL A 113 -0.17 -6.07 1.87
N PHE A 114 1.00 -5.90 2.47
CA PHE A 114 1.85 -6.99 2.95
C PHE A 114 1.59 -7.21 4.45
N ASN A 115 0.75 -8.17 4.80
CA ASN A 115 0.35 -8.49 6.18
C ASN A 115 0.27 -10.02 6.39
N ASP A 116 0.04 -10.48 7.62
CA ASP A 116 -0.14 -11.90 7.96
C ASP A 116 -1.61 -12.34 8.09
N MET A 117 -2.54 -11.45 7.72
CA MET A 117 -3.99 -11.68 7.74
C MET A 117 -4.53 -12.23 9.07
N GLU A 118 -3.81 -12.06 10.20
CA GLU A 118 -4.31 -12.36 11.55
C GLU A 118 -5.35 -11.31 12.03
N PHE A 119 -5.64 -10.31 11.19
CA PHE A 119 -6.62 -9.27 11.46
C PHE A 119 -8.02 -9.69 10.99
N ASN A 120 -8.87 -10.04 11.95
CA ASN A 120 -10.28 -10.36 11.70
C ASN A 120 -11.17 -9.13 11.40
N GLU A 121 -10.63 -7.91 11.45
CA GLU A 121 -11.34 -6.66 11.15
C GLU A 121 -10.32 -5.64 10.61
N ALA A 122 -10.02 -5.69 9.32
CA ALA A 122 -9.17 -4.69 8.68
C ALA A 122 -9.92 -3.40 8.31
N ALA A 123 -11.22 -3.31 8.62
CA ALA A 123 -12.03 -2.12 8.40
C ALA A 123 -13.01 -1.97 9.57
N ALA A 124 -13.06 -0.77 10.16
CA ALA A 124 -14.04 -0.42 11.19
C ALA A 124 -15.47 -0.36 10.64
N ASN A 125 -15.62 -0.35 9.30
CA ASN A 125 -16.89 -0.30 8.58
C ASN A 125 -17.02 -1.47 7.60
N PRO A 126 -18.23 -1.78 7.13
CA PRO A 126 -18.42 -2.67 6.00
C PRO A 126 -17.64 -2.18 4.76
N TRP A 127 -16.82 -3.05 4.18
CA TRP A 127 -15.96 -2.71 3.03
C TRP A 127 -16.71 -2.05 1.87
N GLU A 128 -17.93 -2.49 1.58
CA GLU A 128 -18.75 -1.95 0.49
C GLU A 128 -19.01 -0.45 0.69
N THR A 129 -19.26 -0.02 1.92
CA THR A 129 -19.45 1.39 2.28
C THR A 129 -18.14 2.18 2.20
N ASP A 130 -17.02 1.58 2.62
CA ASP A 130 -15.70 2.21 2.52
C ASP A 130 -15.29 2.42 1.06
N TYR A 131 -15.49 1.42 0.20
CA TYR A 131 -15.16 1.50 -1.22
C TYR A 131 -16.00 2.57 -1.94
N GLU A 132 -17.30 2.62 -1.70
CA GLU A 132 -18.17 3.67 -2.26
C GLU A 132 -17.74 5.07 -1.81
N ALA A 133 -17.35 5.23 -0.55
CA ALA A 133 -16.82 6.48 -0.03
C ALA A 133 -15.51 6.87 -0.72
N ILE A 134 -14.59 5.93 -0.94
CA ILE A 134 -13.32 6.15 -1.65
C ILE A 134 -13.59 6.57 -3.11
N VAL A 135 -14.48 5.86 -3.82
CA VAL A 135 -14.87 6.20 -5.19
C VAL A 135 -15.43 7.62 -5.27
N ARG A 136 -16.26 8.02 -4.31
CA ARG A 136 -16.80 9.39 -4.25
C ARG A 136 -15.68 10.42 -4.07
N LYS A 137 -14.72 10.20 -3.16
CA LYS A 137 -13.58 11.10 -2.94
C LYS A 137 -12.77 11.31 -4.21
N TYR A 138 -12.47 10.25 -4.97
CA TYR A 138 -11.74 10.35 -6.24
C TYR A 138 -12.51 11.15 -7.30
N LYS A 139 -13.83 10.97 -7.40
CA LYS A 139 -14.69 11.76 -8.30
C LYS A 139 -14.73 13.23 -7.90
N GLU A 140 -14.86 13.54 -6.61
CA GLU A 140 -14.88 14.92 -6.09
C GLU A 140 -13.57 15.66 -6.33
N LYS A 141 -12.43 14.95 -6.35
CA LYS A 141 -11.12 15.51 -6.70
C LYS A 141 -10.87 15.62 -8.21
N GLY A 142 -11.81 15.18 -9.05
CA GLY A 142 -11.75 15.31 -10.51
C GLY A 142 -10.94 14.20 -11.21
N TYR A 143 -10.61 13.12 -10.52
CA TYR A 143 -9.85 11.99 -11.10
C TYR A 143 -10.75 10.93 -11.74
N GLY A 144 -12.00 10.79 -11.28
CA GLY A 144 -12.91 9.73 -11.73
C GLY A 144 -12.87 8.49 -10.84
N GLY A 145 -13.94 7.69 -10.85
CA GLY A 145 -14.06 6.51 -9.98
C GLY A 145 -13.23 5.31 -10.46
N GLU A 146 -12.90 5.30 -11.75
CA GLU A 146 -12.04 4.33 -12.44
C GLU A 146 -10.56 4.45 -12.06
N CYS A 147 -10.17 5.58 -11.47
CA CYS A 147 -8.81 5.84 -11.01
C CYS A 147 -8.57 5.39 -9.56
N VAL A 148 -9.57 4.78 -8.91
CA VAL A 148 -9.39 4.19 -7.59
C VAL A 148 -8.43 2.99 -7.70
N PRO A 149 -7.32 2.98 -6.95
CA PRO A 149 -6.38 1.85 -6.95
C PRO A 149 -7.04 0.52 -6.59
N GLU A 150 -6.64 -0.55 -7.27
CA GLU A 150 -6.93 -1.92 -6.86
C GLU A 150 -6.14 -2.28 -5.60
N ILE A 151 -6.76 -2.94 -4.62
CA ILE A 151 -6.04 -3.42 -3.44
C ILE A 151 -5.72 -4.91 -3.57
N VAL A 152 -4.44 -5.25 -3.43
CA VAL A 152 -3.96 -6.63 -3.43
C VAL A 152 -3.44 -6.96 -2.05
N PHE A 153 -4.16 -7.82 -1.34
CA PHE A 153 -3.72 -8.38 -0.06
C PHE A 153 -2.77 -9.54 -0.31
N TRP A 154 -1.57 -9.44 0.24
CA TRP A 154 -0.57 -10.47 0.19
C TRP A 154 -0.33 -10.99 1.60
N ASN A 155 -0.89 -12.17 1.87
CA ASN A 155 -0.68 -12.87 3.13
C ASN A 155 0.74 -13.45 3.18
N LEU A 156 1.54 -12.98 4.14
CA LEU A 156 2.94 -13.35 4.34
C LEU A 156 3.15 -14.41 5.42
N ARG A 157 2.07 -14.86 6.06
CA ARG A 157 2.08 -15.97 7.02
C ARG A 157 1.12 -17.05 6.53
N ASP A 158 1.47 -18.30 6.77
CA ASP A 158 0.56 -19.41 6.51
C ASP A 158 -0.58 -19.34 7.54
N SER A 159 -1.63 -18.58 7.23
CA SER A 159 -2.83 -18.44 8.05
C SER A 159 -4.04 -18.97 7.29
N ARG A 160 -5.03 -19.49 8.02
CA ARG A 160 -6.28 -20.05 7.45
C ARG A 160 -7.17 -18.97 6.80
N ALA A 161 -6.74 -17.71 6.82
CA ALA A 161 -7.44 -16.61 6.20
C ALA A 161 -7.29 -16.71 4.67
N THR A 162 -8.34 -17.18 4.02
CA THR A 162 -8.44 -17.14 2.56
C THR A 162 -8.49 -15.67 2.10
N PRO A 163 -7.65 -15.25 1.14
CA PRO A 163 -7.81 -13.95 0.51
C PRO A 163 -9.22 -13.83 -0.07
N VAL A 164 -9.78 -12.60 -0.01
CA VAL A 164 -11.09 -12.29 -0.60
C VAL A 164 -11.07 -12.75 -2.07
N PRO A 165 -12.09 -13.50 -2.53
CA PRO A 165 -12.14 -13.98 -3.92
C PRO A 165 -12.07 -12.80 -4.91
N ALA A 166 -11.24 -12.93 -5.95
CA ALA A 166 -10.97 -11.94 -7.02
C ALA A 166 -12.18 -11.53 -7.89
N ASN A 167 -13.40 -11.79 -7.42
CA ASN A 167 -14.66 -11.67 -8.12
C ASN A 167 -15.55 -10.53 -7.59
N GLN A 168 -15.13 -9.79 -6.55
CA GLN A 168 -15.80 -8.56 -6.13
C GLN A 168 -15.25 -7.33 -6.87
N LYS A 169 -16.14 -6.43 -7.29
CA LYS A 169 -15.71 -5.12 -7.85
C LYS A 169 -14.87 -4.37 -6.80
N GLY A 170 -13.73 -3.82 -7.23
CA GLY A 170 -12.73 -3.21 -6.35
C GLY A 170 -11.60 -4.16 -5.91
N TRP A 171 -11.71 -5.45 -6.24
CA TRP A 171 -10.77 -6.50 -5.86
C TRP A 171 -10.35 -7.33 -7.07
N ARG A 172 -9.08 -7.26 -7.46
CA ARG A 172 -8.45 -8.14 -8.47
C ARG A 172 -6.99 -8.39 -8.14
#